data_AF-A0A955EK51-F1
#
_entry.id   AF-A0A955EK51-F1
#
_cell.length_a   1.000
_cell.length_b   1.000
_cell.length_c   1.000
_cell.angle_alpha   90.00
_cell.angle_beta   90.00
_cell.angle_gamma   90.00
#
_symmetry.space_group_name_H-M   'P 1'
#
loop_
_entity.id
_entity.type
_entity.pdbx_description
1 polymer ?
#
loop_
_entity_poly.entity_id
_entity_poly.type
_entity_poly.pdbx_seq_one_letter_code
_entity_poly.pdbx_strand_id
1 'polypeptide(L)'
;MTLLGWLSVIVPLVVPVMLLITAAISPHQAHRMVAKEKGIVEHLTVIVLLPGIAAGLWGVWVAHRRRLTPRWWIPAWFLMWTMACVYFAGEEISWGQHYFGWSAPEAISEINDQHETNLHNMSSWLDQKPRALVELFIVVGGLIIPIIHALQGQKRPGPSRWDYWVWPNAACATAAAMMVASRVGKTLDHSMPDLMAGLGNSETREYTVALFLTVYMVVWAYRVSVQRRNAASPGSA
;
A
#
# COMPACT_ATOMS: atom_id res chain seq x y z
N MET A 1 4.35 22.22 6.91
CA MET A 1 3.82 20.91 6.46
C MET A 1 2.39 20.75 6.93
N THR A 2 1.50 20.19 6.11
CA THR A 2 0.11 19.88 6.51
C THR A 2 0.07 18.64 7.41
N LEU A 3 -1.01 18.44 8.18
CA LEU A 3 -1.21 17.22 9.00
C LEU A 3 -1.04 15.93 8.18
N LEU A 4 -1.61 15.88 6.97
CA LEU A 4 -1.45 14.76 6.04
C LEU A 4 0.02 14.52 5.67
N GLY A 5 0.81 15.59 5.52
CA GLY A 5 2.24 15.50 5.29
C GLY A 5 2.98 14.83 6.44
N TRP A 6 2.69 15.21 7.69
CA TRP A 6 3.28 14.56 8.87
C TRP A 6 2.89 13.09 8.98
N LEU A 7 1.61 12.78 8.82
CA LEU A 7 1.12 11.39 8.88
C LEU A 7 1.77 10.52 7.80
N SER A 8 1.96 11.05 6.59
CA SER A 8 2.59 10.32 5.49
C SER A 8 4.06 9.97 5.71
N VAL A 9 4.74 10.67 6.63
CA VAL A 9 6.12 10.38 7.02
C VAL A 9 6.16 9.48 8.26
N ILE A 10 5.38 9.81 9.28
CA ILE A 10 5.44 9.12 10.58
C ILE A 10 4.86 7.70 10.47
N VAL A 11 3.65 7.56 9.91
CA VAL A 11 2.92 6.28 9.92
C VAL A 11 3.71 5.16 9.24
N PRO A 12 4.37 5.36 8.09
CA PRO A 12 5.16 4.29 7.47
C PRO A 12 6.42 3.89 8.23
N LEU A 13 6.90 4.73 9.16
CA LEU A 13 8.10 4.44 9.97
C LEU A 13 7.76 3.65 11.25
N VAL A 14 6.55 3.79 11.79
CA VAL A 14 6.20 3.24 13.12
C VAL A 14 6.46 1.75 13.22
N VAL A 15 5.88 0.94 12.32
CA VAL A 15 6.00 -0.53 12.41
C VAL A 15 7.42 -1.01 12.06
N PRO A 16 8.08 -0.54 10.98
CA PRO A 16 9.48 -0.92 10.73
C PRO A 16 10.44 -0.57 11.86
N VAL A 17 10.31 0.62 12.46
CA VAL A 17 11.15 1.04 13.59
C VAL A 17 10.83 0.23 14.84
N MET A 18 9.55 -0.02 15.12
CA MET A 18 9.14 -0.90 16.23
C MET A 18 9.75 -2.30 16.05
N LEU A 19 9.68 -2.88 14.85
CA LEU A 19 10.25 -4.20 14.56
C LEU A 19 11.78 -4.22 14.73
N LEU A 20 12.49 -3.18 14.30
CA LEU A 20 13.94 -3.07 14.51
C LEU A 20 14.30 -2.95 16.00
N ILE A 21 13.55 -2.17 16.77
CA ILE A 21 13.74 -2.04 18.22
C ILE A 21 13.46 -3.38 18.91
N THR A 22 12.36 -4.04 18.58
CA THR A 22 12.02 -5.36 19.13
C THR A 22 13.07 -6.39 18.74
N ALA A 23 13.58 -6.38 17.49
CA ALA A 23 14.63 -7.28 17.05
C ALA A 23 15.94 -7.07 17.83
N ALA A 24 16.31 -5.82 18.12
CA ALA A 24 17.49 -5.49 18.90
C ALA A 24 17.40 -5.95 20.37
N ILE A 25 16.20 -6.02 20.95
CA ILE A 25 15.96 -6.43 22.35
C ILE A 25 15.68 -7.94 22.46
N SER A 26 14.86 -8.46 21.54
CA SER A 26 14.37 -9.85 21.51
C SER A 26 14.07 -10.29 20.08
N PRO A 27 15.06 -10.85 19.36
CA PRO A 27 14.88 -11.34 17.99
C PRO A 27 13.73 -12.35 17.85
N HIS A 28 13.60 -13.24 18.84
CA HIS A 28 12.50 -14.23 18.88
C HIS A 28 11.12 -13.57 18.90
N GLN A 29 10.95 -12.47 19.63
CA GLN A 29 9.69 -11.75 19.66
C GLN A 29 9.41 -11.01 18.35
N ALA A 30 10.45 -10.44 17.72
CA ALA A 30 10.33 -9.84 16.39
C ALA A 30 9.86 -10.86 15.35
N HIS A 31 10.44 -12.07 15.33
CA HIS A 31 9.98 -13.16 14.47
C HIS A 31 8.52 -13.53 14.70
N ARG A 32 8.07 -13.58 15.96
CA ARG A 32 6.66 -13.86 16.27
C ARG A 32 5.71 -12.78 15.78
N MET A 33 6.12 -11.51 15.78
CA MET A 33 5.30 -10.41 15.28
C MET A 33 5.05 -10.48 13.76
N VAL A 34 5.98 -11.08 13.01
CA VAL A 34 5.94 -11.24 11.55
C VAL A 34 5.68 -12.68 11.10
N ALA A 35 5.15 -13.53 11.98
CA ALA A 35 4.86 -14.93 11.65
C ALA A 35 3.61 -15.06 10.77
N LYS A 36 3.69 -15.88 9.72
CA LYS A 36 2.80 -15.97 8.54
C LYS A 36 1.35 -16.47 8.76
N GLU A 37 0.84 -16.46 9.99
CA GLU A 37 -0.50 -16.97 10.33
C GLU A 37 -1.12 -16.33 11.60
N LYS A 38 -0.30 -15.65 12.41
CA LYS A 38 -0.69 -15.07 13.71
C LYS A 38 0.06 -13.77 14.00
N GLY A 39 0.73 -13.24 12.98
CA GLY A 39 1.53 -12.04 13.09
C GLY A 39 0.63 -10.83 13.32
N ILE A 40 1.06 -9.94 14.22
CA ILE A 40 0.37 -8.66 14.38
C ILE A 40 0.45 -7.83 13.09
N VAL A 41 1.51 -8.03 12.29
CA VAL A 41 1.76 -7.26 11.07
C VAL A 41 0.74 -7.56 9.97
N GLU A 42 0.35 -8.83 9.78
CA GLU A 42 -0.69 -9.27 8.83
C GLU A 42 -2.04 -8.57 9.12
N HIS A 43 -2.48 -8.59 10.37
CA HIS A 43 -3.69 -7.89 10.80
C HIS A 43 -3.60 -6.37 10.60
N LEU A 44 -2.41 -5.79 10.84
CA LEU A 44 -2.16 -4.37 10.58
C LEU A 44 -2.20 -4.04 9.09
N THR A 45 -1.78 -4.93 8.19
CA THR A 45 -1.89 -4.78 6.73
C THR A 45 -3.34 -4.51 6.33
N VAL A 46 -4.26 -5.34 6.82
CA VAL A 46 -5.71 -5.21 6.57
C VAL A 46 -6.24 -3.88 7.11
N ILE A 47 -5.93 -3.56 8.37
CA ILE A 47 -6.38 -2.33 9.03
C ILE A 47 -5.92 -1.09 8.26
N VAL A 48 -4.68 -1.08 7.78
CA VAL A 48 -4.12 0.02 6.99
C VAL A 48 -4.81 0.16 5.64
N LEU A 49 -5.18 -0.94 4.98
CA LEU A 49 -5.86 -0.88 3.67
C LEU A 49 -7.26 -0.26 3.73
N LEU A 50 -8.00 -0.42 4.83
CA LEU A 50 -9.38 0.07 4.99
C LEU A 50 -9.56 1.57 4.66
N PRO A 51 -8.80 2.52 5.24
CA PRO A 51 -8.91 3.92 4.88
C PRO A 51 -8.53 4.19 3.41
N GLY A 52 -7.60 3.42 2.84
CA GLY A 52 -7.24 3.51 1.43
C GLY A 52 -8.39 3.11 0.51
N ILE A 53 -9.05 1.99 0.80
CA ILE A 53 -10.23 1.50 0.08
C ILE A 53 -11.36 2.54 0.16
N ALA A 54 -11.66 3.04 1.36
CA ALA A 54 -12.71 4.04 1.57
C ALA A 54 -12.42 5.34 0.79
N ALA A 55 -11.17 5.83 0.85
CA ALA A 55 -10.75 7.02 0.11
C ALA A 55 -10.83 6.82 -1.42
N GLY A 56 -10.41 5.64 -1.90
CA GLY A 56 -10.49 5.25 -3.30
C GLY A 56 -11.92 5.23 -3.83
N LEU A 57 -12.83 4.50 -3.16
CA LEU A 57 -14.25 4.43 -3.53
C LEU A 57 -14.90 5.82 -3.55
N TRP A 58 -14.69 6.61 -2.48
CA TRP A 58 -15.22 7.96 -2.40
C TRP A 58 -14.67 8.86 -3.51
N GLY A 59 -13.36 8.80 -3.76
CA GLY A 59 -12.70 9.61 -4.77
C GLY A 59 -13.19 9.27 -6.17
N VAL A 60 -13.37 7.98 -6.49
CA VAL A 60 -13.91 7.51 -7.79
C VAL A 60 -15.33 8.02 -7.98
N TRP A 61 -16.18 7.84 -6.97
CA TRP A 61 -17.55 8.29 -7.03
C TRP A 61 -17.65 9.81 -7.25
N VAL A 62 -16.93 10.61 -6.47
CA VAL A 62 -16.94 12.08 -6.61
C VAL A 62 -16.37 12.51 -7.96
N ALA A 63 -15.20 12.00 -8.33
CA ALA A 63 -14.50 12.40 -9.55
C ALA A 63 -15.30 12.07 -10.81
N HIS A 64 -15.94 10.90 -10.86
CA HIS A 64 -16.79 10.48 -11.95
C HIS A 64 -18.07 11.33 -12.02
N ARG A 65 -18.82 11.43 -10.91
CA ARG A 65 -20.12 12.13 -10.87
C ARG A 65 -20.01 13.62 -11.19
N ARG A 66 -18.88 14.25 -10.82
CA ARG A 66 -18.64 15.69 -11.00
C ARG A 66 -17.71 16.00 -12.17
N ARG A 67 -17.24 14.99 -12.91
CA ARG A 67 -16.29 15.13 -14.05
C ARG A 67 -15.06 15.98 -13.70
N LEU A 68 -14.46 15.73 -12.53
CA LEU A 68 -13.38 16.57 -11.97
C LEU A 68 -11.97 16.27 -12.52
N THR A 69 -11.84 15.25 -13.36
CA THR A 69 -10.56 14.81 -13.91
C THR A 69 -10.52 15.10 -15.41
N PRO A 70 -9.35 15.42 -15.98
CA PRO A 70 -9.24 15.81 -17.38
C PRO A 70 -9.47 14.65 -18.36
N ARG A 71 -9.42 13.39 -17.90
CA ARG A 71 -9.63 12.20 -18.71
C ARG A 71 -10.44 11.16 -17.97
N TRP A 72 -11.37 10.51 -18.67
CA TRP A 72 -12.30 9.52 -18.13
C TRP A 72 -11.61 8.28 -17.52
N TRP A 73 -10.43 7.93 -18.03
CA TRP A 73 -9.69 6.76 -17.56
C TRP A 73 -9.02 6.99 -16.21
N ILE A 74 -8.88 8.23 -15.74
CA ILE A 74 -8.24 8.53 -14.45
C ILE A 74 -9.06 7.93 -13.29
N PRO A 75 -10.37 8.17 -13.16
CA PRO A 75 -11.18 7.45 -12.17
C PRO A 75 -11.16 5.94 -12.34
N ALA A 76 -11.09 5.42 -13.57
CA ALA A 76 -11.01 3.97 -13.82
C ALA A 76 -9.68 3.37 -13.30
N TRP A 77 -8.56 4.09 -13.46
CA TRP A 77 -7.26 3.71 -12.89
C TRP A 77 -7.31 3.60 -11.37
N PHE A 78 -7.94 4.57 -10.70
CA PHE A 78 -8.08 4.54 -9.24
C PHE A 78 -9.10 3.51 -8.76
N LEU A 79 -10.15 3.21 -9.56
CA LEU A 79 -11.04 2.10 -9.29
C LEU A 79 -10.28 0.76 -9.36
N MET A 80 -9.45 0.56 -10.38
CA MET A 80 -8.60 -0.63 -10.49
C MET A 80 -7.70 -0.80 -9.27
N TRP A 81 -6.99 0.26 -8.83
CA TRP A 81 -6.17 0.20 -7.61
C TRP A 81 -6.99 -0.02 -6.34
N THR A 82 -8.18 0.56 -6.25
CA THR A 82 -9.09 0.33 -5.12
C THR A 82 -9.52 -1.13 -5.06
N MET A 83 -9.86 -1.74 -6.20
CA MET A 83 -10.18 -3.17 -6.28
C MET A 83 -8.97 -4.04 -5.96
N ALA A 84 -7.77 -3.64 -6.37
CA ALA A 84 -6.54 -4.32 -5.96
C ALA A 84 -6.32 -4.28 -4.44
N CYS A 85 -6.63 -3.16 -3.77
CA CYS A 85 -6.59 -3.07 -2.30
C CYS A 85 -7.66 -3.95 -1.64
N VAL A 86 -8.87 -4.03 -2.19
CA VAL A 86 -9.93 -4.92 -1.69
C VAL A 86 -9.51 -6.38 -1.83
N TYR A 87 -8.98 -6.75 -3.00
CA TYR A 87 -8.43 -8.07 -3.25
C TYR A 87 -7.31 -8.39 -2.25
N PHE A 88 -6.34 -7.47 -2.08
CA PHE A 88 -5.24 -7.65 -1.14
C PHE A 88 -5.75 -7.87 0.29
N ALA A 89 -6.63 -7.00 0.79
CA ALA A 89 -7.21 -7.16 2.13
C ALA A 89 -8.02 -8.47 2.27
N GLY A 90 -8.71 -8.89 1.21
CA GLY A 90 -9.44 -10.16 1.16
C GLY A 90 -8.50 -11.36 1.27
N GLU A 91 -7.43 -11.39 0.49
CA GLU A 91 -6.43 -12.48 0.53
C GLU A 91 -5.83 -12.64 1.94
N GLU A 92 -5.43 -11.53 2.58
CA GLU A 92 -4.88 -11.51 3.95
C GLU A 92 -5.82 -12.09 5.01
N ILE A 93 -7.15 -11.97 4.84
CA ILE A 93 -8.12 -12.50 5.81
C ILE A 93 -8.81 -13.78 5.32
N SER A 94 -8.25 -14.45 4.31
CA SER A 94 -8.89 -15.62 3.67
C SER A 94 -10.33 -15.34 3.23
N TRP A 95 -10.58 -14.14 2.70
CA TRP A 95 -11.90 -13.62 2.31
C TRP A 95 -12.95 -13.59 3.44
N GLY A 96 -12.51 -13.76 4.69
CA GLY A 96 -13.35 -13.82 5.88
C GLY A 96 -13.63 -15.23 6.38
N GLN A 97 -12.98 -16.26 5.82
CA GLN A 97 -13.20 -17.67 6.16
C GLN A 97 -13.14 -17.91 7.67
N HIS A 98 -12.14 -17.34 8.34
CA HIS A 98 -11.95 -17.50 9.78
C HIS A 98 -12.99 -16.77 10.64
N TYR A 99 -13.63 -15.72 10.11
CA TYR A 99 -14.65 -14.96 10.84
C TYR A 99 -16.05 -15.59 10.74
N PHE A 100 -16.36 -16.22 9.62
CA PHE A 100 -17.68 -16.77 9.35
C PHE A 100 -17.70 -18.32 9.37
N GLY A 101 -16.54 -18.96 9.47
CA GLY A 101 -16.40 -20.38 9.78
C GLY A 101 -16.79 -21.33 8.65
N TRP A 102 -16.72 -20.92 7.39
CA TRP A 102 -16.93 -21.84 6.27
C TRP A 102 -15.66 -22.66 5.98
N SER A 103 -15.83 -23.80 5.34
CA SER A 103 -14.73 -24.61 4.83
C SER A 103 -14.39 -24.24 3.40
N ALA A 104 -13.10 -24.24 3.05
CA ALA A 104 -12.69 -24.11 1.67
C ALA A 104 -13.27 -25.28 0.82
N PRO A 105 -13.76 -25.01 -0.40
CA PRO A 105 -14.18 -26.06 -1.32
C PRO A 105 -13.08 -27.10 -1.55
N GLU A 106 -13.42 -28.38 -1.73
CA GLU A 106 -12.43 -29.48 -1.90
C GLU A 106 -11.37 -29.15 -2.96
N ALA A 107 -11.79 -28.69 -4.14
CA ALA A 107 -10.88 -28.33 -5.23
C ALA A 107 -9.91 -27.17 -4.89
N ILE A 108 -10.27 -26.28 -3.95
CA ILE A 108 -9.40 -25.20 -3.45
C ILE A 108 -8.51 -25.73 -2.34
N SER A 109 -9.09 -26.50 -1.43
CA SER A 109 -8.43 -27.11 -0.27
C SER A 109 -7.27 -28.03 -0.68
N GLU A 110 -7.41 -28.77 -1.80
CA GLU A 110 -6.36 -29.65 -2.34
C GLU A 110 -5.10 -28.93 -2.83
N ILE A 111 -5.22 -27.66 -3.21
CA ILE A 111 -4.13 -26.87 -3.81
C ILE A 111 -3.66 -25.70 -2.94
N ASN A 112 -4.37 -25.40 -1.84
CA ASN A 112 -4.04 -24.34 -0.91
C ASN A 112 -3.31 -24.95 0.30
N ASP A 113 -2.08 -24.50 0.56
CA ASP A 113 -1.22 -25.06 1.61
C ASP A 113 -1.82 -24.95 3.04
N GLN A 114 -2.81 -24.07 3.23
CA GLN A 114 -3.45 -23.76 4.51
C GLN A 114 -4.93 -24.18 4.55
N HIS A 115 -5.45 -24.84 3.51
CA HIS A 115 -6.88 -25.18 3.37
C HIS A 115 -7.79 -23.94 3.47
N GLU A 116 -7.29 -22.82 2.94
CA GLU A 116 -7.96 -21.51 2.94
C GLU A 116 -8.55 -21.15 1.57
N THR A 117 -9.41 -20.13 1.55
CA THR A 117 -10.10 -19.65 0.34
C THR A 117 -9.27 -18.61 -0.44
N ASN A 118 -8.16 -18.14 0.11
CA ASN A 118 -7.26 -17.19 -0.57
C ASN A 118 -6.45 -17.87 -1.69
N LEU A 119 -6.01 -17.06 -2.66
CA LEU A 119 -5.26 -17.52 -3.83
C LEU A 119 -3.74 -17.45 -3.61
N HIS A 120 -3.25 -16.50 -2.81
CA HIS A 120 -1.81 -16.34 -2.56
C HIS A 120 -1.18 -17.53 -1.81
N ASN A 121 -1.98 -18.38 -1.14
CA ASN A 121 -1.52 -19.62 -0.51
C ASN A 121 -1.59 -20.85 -1.41
N MET A 122 -2.04 -20.70 -2.66
CA MET A 122 -2.06 -21.80 -3.63
C MET A 122 -0.74 -21.97 -4.37
N SER A 123 0.04 -20.89 -4.54
CA SER A 123 1.36 -21.00 -5.17
C SER A 123 2.22 -19.76 -4.90
N SER A 124 3.54 -19.98 -4.86
CA SER A 124 4.52 -18.89 -4.81
C SER A 124 4.41 -17.93 -6.01
N TRP A 125 3.87 -18.38 -7.14
CA TRP A 125 3.65 -17.53 -8.30
C TRP A 125 2.54 -16.50 -8.02
N LEU A 126 1.39 -16.96 -7.49
CA LEU A 126 0.24 -16.11 -7.16
C LEU A 126 0.56 -15.16 -6.01
N ASP A 127 1.43 -15.58 -5.09
CA ASP A 127 1.95 -14.72 -4.02
C ASP A 127 2.91 -13.62 -4.54
N GLN A 128 3.92 -14.01 -5.34
CA GLN A 128 5.07 -13.14 -5.60
C GLN A 128 4.89 -12.24 -6.82
N LYS A 129 4.25 -12.73 -7.90
CA LYS A 129 4.22 -12.00 -9.18
C LYS A 129 3.30 -10.78 -9.15
N PRO A 130 2.05 -10.86 -8.64
CA PRO A 130 1.20 -9.67 -8.50
C PRO A 130 1.86 -8.61 -7.63
N ARG A 131 2.46 -9.03 -6.51
CA ARG A 131 3.21 -8.16 -5.60
C ARG A 131 4.38 -7.46 -6.30
N ALA A 132 5.16 -8.18 -7.09
CA ALA A 132 6.31 -7.61 -7.80
C ALA A 132 5.92 -6.49 -8.79
N LEU A 133 4.77 -6.60 -9.46
CA LEU A 133 4.26 -5.54 -10.34
C LEU A 133 3.87 -4.28 -9.55
N VAL A 134 3.25 -4.46 -8.39
CA VAL A 134 2.92 -3.36 -7.48
C VAL A 134 4.19 -2.71 -6.93
N GLU A 135 5.17 -3.50 -6.49
CA GLU A 135 6.47 -3.00 -6.02
C GLU A 135 7.18 -2.19 -7.11
N LEU A 136 7.14 -2.62 -8.37
CA LEU A 136 7.70 -1.86 -9.49
C LEU A 136 7.03 -0.49 -9.63
N PHE A 137 5.69 -0.44 -9.56
CA PHE A 137 4.95 0.82 -9.57
C PHE A 137 5.36 1.73 -8.40
N ILE A 138 5.55 1.17 -7.21
CA ILE A 138 5.99 1.90 -6.01
C ILE A 138 7.38 2.49 -6.21
N VAL A 139 8.34 1.72 -6.71
CA VAL A 139 9.71 2.21 -6.95
C VAL A 139 9.70 3.33 -7.98
N VAL A 140 9.03 3.12 -9.11
CA VAL A 140 8.99 4.10 -10.21
C VAL A 140 8.26 5.37 -9.77
N GLY A 141 7.04 5.25 -9.26
CA GLY A 141 6.18 6.38 -8.93
C GLY A 141 6.50 7.05 -7.59
N GLY A 142 6.92 6.27 -6.60
CA GLY A 142 7.18 6.73 -5.23
C GLY A 142 8.59 7.27 -4.99
N LEU A 143 9.58 6.81 -5.77
CA LEU A 143 10.99 7.20 -5.60
C LEU A 143 11.59 7.81 -6.87
N ILE A 144 11.63 7.06 -7.98
CA ILE A 144 12.37 7.48 -9.18
C ILE A 144 11.81 8.78 -9.76
N ILE A 145 10.51 8.86 -10.01
CA ILE A 145 9.89 10.05 -10.61
C ILE A 145 10.03 11.30 -9.72
N PRO A 146 9.73 11.25 -8.40
CA PRO A 146 9.99 12.37 -7.50
C PRO A 146 11.44 12.83 -7.51
N ILE A 147 12.41 11.92 -7.55
CA ILE A 147 13.84 12.23 -7.63
C ILE A 147 14.17 12.92 -8.95
N ILE A 148 13.71 12.40 -10.08
CA ILE A 148 13.93 13.01 -11.40
C ILE A 148 13.36 14.44 -11.44
N HIS A 149 12.12 14.64 -10.97
CA HIS A 149 11.53 15.97 -10.92
C HIS A 149 12.30 16.93 -10.01
N ALA A 150 12.82 16.45 -8.87
CA ALA A 150 13.65 17.25 -7.97
C ALA A 150 14.98 17.66 -8.61
N LEU A 151 15.67 16.72 -9.28
CA LEU A 151 16.95 16.97 -9.95
C LEU A 151 16.80 17.91 -11.16
N GLN A 152 15.70 17.83 -11.89
CA GLN A 152 15.45 18.66 -13.07
C GLN A 152 14.82 20.02 -12.73
N GLY A 153 14.57 20.32 -11.46
CA GLY A 153 13.90 21.56 -11.04
C GLY A 153 12.51 21.74 -11.63
N GLN A 154 11.86 20.64 -12.06
CA GLN A 154 10.57 20.72 -12.74
C GLN A 154 9.48 21.15 -11.75
N LYS A 155 8.69 22.14 -12.16
CA LYS A 155 7.46 22.49 -11.43
C LYS A 155 6.48 21.33 -11.53
N ARG A 156 5.84 20.98 -10.41
CA ARG A 156 4.84 19.90 -10.38
C ARG A 156 3.73 20.17 -11.41
N PRO A 157 3.26 19.15 -12.15
CA PRO A 157 2.20 19.32 -13.13
C PRO A 157 0.92 19.85 -12.47
N GLY A 158 0.13 20.62 -13.22
CA GLY A 158 -1.15 21.15 -12.76
C GLY A 158 -2.33 20.17 -12.98
N PRO A 159 -3.52 20.46 -12.42
CA PRO A 159 -4.69 19.57 -12.48
C PRO A 159 -5.23 19.26 -13.88
N SER A 160 -4.87 20.08 -14.89
CA SER A 160 -5.26 19.86 -16.29
C SER A 160 -4.51 18.70 -16.95
N ARG A 161 -3.36 18.29 -16.41
CA ARG A 161 -2.57 17.18 -16.94
C ARG A 161 -2.89 15.88 -16.22
N TRP A 162 -2.76 14.74 -16.91
CA TRP A 162 -3.08 13.42 -16.35
C TRP A 162 -2.06 12.94 -15.31
N ASP A 163 -0.80 13.31 -15.50
CA ASP A 163 0.35 12.91 -14.68
C ASP A 163 0.30 13.53 -13.27
N TYR A 164 -0.35 14.69 -13.12
CA TYR A 164 -0.72 15.24 -11.81
C TYR A 164 -1.57 14.27 -10.97
N TRP A 165 -2.48 13.54 -11.61
CA TRP A 165 -3.42 12.66 -10.93
C TRP A 165 -2.81 11.30 -10.63
N VAL A 166 -2.16 10.70 -11.64
CA VAL A 166 -1.67 9.33 -11.59
C VAL A 166 -0.41 9.21 -10.75
N TRP A 167 0.55 10.13 -10.88
CA TRP A 167 1.80 9.94 -10.16
C TRP A 167 1.66 10.19 -8.65
N PRO A 168 2.20 9.28 -7.82
CA PRO A 168 2.37 9.50 -6.40
C PRO A 168 3.13 10.81 -6.15
N ASN A 169 2.81 11.51 -5.06
CA ASN A 169 3.56 12.69 -4.66
C ASN A 169 4.56 12.33 -3.55
N ALA A 170 5.29 13.33 -3.06
CA ALA A 170 6.27 13.16 -1.98
C ALA A 170 5.71 12.54 -0.69
N ALA A 171 4.39 12.56 -0.45
CA ALA A 171 3.78 11.90 0.70
C ALA A 171 3.95 10.37 0.62
N CYS A 172 4.03 9.80 -0.58
CA CYS A 172 4.22 8.35 -0.77
C CYS A 172 5.70 7.94 -0.65
N ALA A 173 6.64 8.88 -0.61
CA ALA A 173 8.08 8.60 -0.68
C ALA A 173 8.57 7.81 0.53
N THR A 174 8.09 8.12 1.74
CA THR A 174 8.52 7.40 2.95
C THR A 174 8.05 5.95 2.93
N ALA A 175 6.79 5.70 2.55
CA ALA A 175 6.28 4.33 2.40
C ALA A 175 7.04 3.56 1.31
N ALA A 176 7.35 4.20 0.18
CA ALA A 176 8.14 3.59 -0.88
C ALA A 176 9.58 3.26 -0.43
N ALA A 177 10.22 4.18 0.31
CA ALA A 177 11.55 3.96 0.87
C ALA A 177 11.56 2.83 1.89
N MET A 178 10.53 2.72 2.74
CA MET A 178 10.40 1.61 3.69
C MET A 178 10.16 0.27 3.01
N MET A 179 9.37 0.23 1.93
CA MET A 179 9.22 -0.98 1.12
C MET A 179 10.57 -1.41 0.53
N VAL A 180 11.34 -0.48 -0.06
CA VAL A 180 12.69 -0.80 -0.56
C VAL A 180 13.63 -1.25 0.57
N ALA A 181 13.57 -0.58 1.74
CA ALA A 181 14.35 -0.95 2.90
C ALA A 181 14.03 -2.37 3.39
N SER A 182 12.76 -2.78 3.39
CA SER A 182 12.36 -4.17 3.73
C SER A 182 12.97 -5.18 2.74
N ARG A 183 13.01 -4.84 1.45
CA ARG A 183 13.60 -5.69 0.42
C ARG A 183 15.12 -5.81 0.56
N VAL A 184 15.79 -4.71 0.92
CA VAL A 184 17.23 -4.71 1.24
C VAL A 184 17.49 -5.50 2.51
N GLY A 185 16.63 -5.34 3.53
CA GLY A 185 16.68 -6.09 4.79
C GLY A 185 16.68 -7.60 4.55
N LYS A 186 15.85 -8.09 3.62
CA LYS A 186 15.85 -9.51 3.22
C LYS A 186 17.20 -9.98 2.67
N THR A 187 17.86 -9.15 1.86
CA THR A 187 19.20 -9.48 1.33
C THR A 187 20.26 -9.46 2.43
N LEU A 188 20.13 -8.54 3.39
CA LEU A 188 21.04 -8.40 4.52
C LEU A 188 20.79 -9.41 5.65
N ASP A 189 19.66 -10.12 5.62
CA ASP A 189 19.30 -11.14 6.61
C ASP A 189 20.37 -12.23 6.73
N HIS A 190 21.05 -12.57 5.63
CA HIS A 190 22.19 -13.49 5.66
C HIS A 190 23.39 -12.98 6.48
N SER A 191 23.55 -11.67 6.63
CA SER A 191 24.66 -11.05 7.35
C SER A 191 24.28 -10.61 8.77
N MET A 192 23.03 -10.26 9.01
CA MET A 192 22.53 -9.77 10.30
C MET A 192 21.15 -10.36 10.63
N PRO A 193 21.03 -11.69 10.78
CA PRO A 193 19.73 -12.38 10.86
C PRO A 193 18.88 -11.92 12.04
N ASP A 194 19.49 -11.75 13.21
CA ASP A 194 18.75 -11.34 14.42
C ASP A 194 18.17 -9.92 14.32
N LEU A 195 18.88 -9.01 13.65
CA LEU A 195 18.44 -7.62 13.48
C LEU A 195 17.43 -7.48 12.33
N MET A 196 17.58 -8.27 11.27
CA MET A 196 16.74 -8.22 10.07
C MET A 196 15.50 -9.13 10.15
N ALA A 197 15.43 -9.99 11.17
CA ALA A 197 14.32 -10.89 11.50
C ALA A 197 12.91 -10.32 11.25
N GLY A 198 12.69 -9.05 11.62
CA GLY A 198 11.43 -8.35 11.39
C GLY A 198 11.40 -7.57 10.06
N LEU A 199 12.43 -6.77 9.78
CA LEU A 199 12.42 -5.83 8.64
C LEU A 199 12.49 -6.55 7.28
N GLY A 200 13.26 -7.62 7.17
CA GLY A 200 13.47 -8.39 5.94
C GLY A 200 12.35 -9.38 5.58
N ASN A 201 11.30 -9.46 6.41
CA ASN A 201 10.23 -10.44 6.27
C ASN A 201 9.22 -10.04 5.17
N SER A 202 8.59 -11.05 4.53
CA SER A 202 7.51 -10.86 3.56
C SER A 202 6.31 -10.08 4.12
N GLU A 203 5.94 -10.31 5.37
CA GLU A 203 4.84 -9.63 6.06
C GLU A 203 5.08 -8.12 6.18
N THR A 204 6.30 -7.73 6.58
CA THR A 204 6.69 -6.32 6.66
C THR A 204 6.68 -5.65 5.29
N ARG A 205 7.04 -6.41 4.24
CA ARG A 205 6.98 -5.93 2.86
C ARG A 205 5.53 -5.73 2.41
N GLU A 206 4.63 -6.66 2.72
CA GLU A 206 3.19 -6.54 2.46
C GLU A 206 2.58 -5.32 3.16
N TYR A 207 2.89 -5.16 4.44
CA TYR A 207 2.48 -4.01 5.23
C TYR A 207 2.95 -2.67 4.63
N THR A 208 4.21 -2.58 4.20
CA THR A 208 4.75 -1.35 3.57
C THR A 208 4.15 -1.08 2.19
N VAL A 209 3.82 -2.12 1.42
CA VAL A 209 3.04 -2.00 0.17
C VAL A 209 1.63 -1.48 0.47
N ALA A 210 0.93 -2.05 1.45
CA ALA A 210 -0.41 -1.63 1.87
C ALA A 210 -0.45 -0.17 2.33
N LEU A 211 0.55 0.26 3.11
CA LEU A 211 0.74 1.65 3.50
C LEU A 211 0.90 2.58 2.30
N PHE A 212 1.76 2.21 1.34
CA PHE A 212 1.95 3.01 0.14
C PHE A 212 0.64 3.18 -0.62
N LEU A 213 -0.08 2.08 -0.87
CA LEU A 213 -1.34 2.11 -1.61
C LEU A 213 -2.39 2.95 -0.89
N THR A 214 -2.43 2.85 0.45
CA THR A 214 -3.32 3.66 1.28
C THR A 214 -3.02 5.15 1.16
N VAL A 215 -1.76 5.55 1.34
CA VAL A 215 -1.35 6.96 1.18
C VAL A 215 -1.63 7.43 -0.24
N TYR A 216 -1.38 6.60 -1.24
CA TYR A 216 -1.64 6.90 -2.65
C TYR A 216 -3.13 7.20 -2.91
N MET A 217 -4.04 6.34 -2.41
CA MET A 217 -5.49 6.56 -2.52
C MET A 217 -5.95 7.80 -1.76
N VAL A 218 -5.45 8.02 -0.53
CA VAL A 218 -5.81 9.19 0.30
C VAL A 218 -5.33 10.49 -0.35
N VAL A 219 -4.11 10.53 -0.89
CA VAL A 219 -3.59 11.68 -1.63
C VAL A 219 -4.45 11.99 -2.84
N TRP A 220 -4.86 10.96 -3.58
CA TRP A 220 -5.72 11.16 -4.74
C TRP A 220 -7.11 11.66 -4.36
N ALA A 221 -7.75 11.06 -3.35
CA ALA A 221 -9.00 11.55 -2.79
C ALA A 221 -8.87 13.02 -2.33
N TYR A 222 -7.76 13.38 -1.69
CA TYR A 222 -7.50 14.76 -1.32
C TYR A 222 -7.45 15.68 -2.55
N ARG A 223 -6.78 15.30 -3.64
CA ARG A 223 -6.77 16.06 -4.92
C ARG A 223 -8.18 16.24 -5.47
N VAL A 224 -8.99 15.19 -5.47
CA VAL A 224 -10.41 15.24 -5.88
C VAL A 224 -11.20 16.21 -5.00
N SER A 225 -10.98 16.20 -3.68
CA SER A 225 -11.64 17.12 -2.74
C SER A 225 -11.32 18.59 -3.00
N VAL A 226 -10.08 18.89 -3.42
CA VAL A 226 -9.64 20.24 -3.76
C VAL A 226 -10.33 20.69 -5.04
N GLN A 227 -10.33 19.87 -6.09
CA GLN A 227 -11.03 20.22 -7.33
C GLN A 227 -12.54 20.37 -7.14
N ARG A 228 -13.16 19.54 -6.29
CA ARG A 228 -14.57 19.67 -5.94
C ARG A 228 -14.87 21.02 -5.28
N ARG A 229 -14.00 21.49 -4.38
CA ARG A 229 -14.14 22.79 -3.70
C ARG A 229 -13.95 23.95 -4.67
N ASN A 230 -12.92 23.89 -5.51
CA ASN A 230 -12.65 24.92 -6.51
C ASN A 230 -13.82 25.07 -7.51
N ALA A 231 -14.41 23.95 -7.95
CA ALA A 231 -15.59 23.97 -8.82
C ALA A 231 -16.85 24.54 -8.15
N ALA A 232 -16.91 24.57 -6.81
CA ALA A 232 -18.04 25.11 -6.05
C ALA A 232 -17.88 26.61 -5.70
N SER A 233 -16.69 27.19 -5.91
CA SER A 233 -16.40 28.60 -5.61
C SER A 233 -15.72 29.30 -6.80
N PRO A 234 -16.45 29.59 -7.89
CA PRO A 234 -15.87 30.10 -9.14
C PRO A 234 -15.28 31.53 -9.07
N GLY A 235 -15.26 32.21 -7.92
CA GLY A 235 -15.06 33.67 -7.82
C GLY A 235 -13.88 34.17 -6.98
N SER A 236 -12.84 33.37 -6.69
CA SER A 236 -11.69 33.82 -5.88
C SER A 236 -10.33 33.62 -6.58
N ALA A 237 -10.28 33.91 -7.88
CA ALA A 237 -9.05 33.98 -8.66
C ALA A 237 -8.76 35.43 -9.05
#